data_AF-A0A937X186-F1
#
_entry.id   AF-A0A937X186-F1
#
_cell.length_a   1.000
_cell.length_b   1.000
_cell.length_c   1.000
_cell.angle_alpha   90.00
_cell.angle_beta   90.00
_cell.angle_gamma   90.00
#
_symmetry.space_group_name_H-M   'P 1'
#
loop_
_entity.id
_entity.type
_entity.pdbx_description
1 polymer ?
#
loop_
_entity_poly.entity_id
_entity_poly.type
_entity_poly.pdbx_seq_one_letter_code
_entity_poly.pdbx_strand_id
1 'polypeptide(L)'
;MIDRVFLMTDAEVANFIVHGYHLVQPDLPEGLNERIATRLDTLESNPGDAITETVPELWQVLEHPAIRGVLVSLLGEDYQVNAHRHWHCKPPGSGYMHWHQDSTNNRDIRINRFLGLYYPRDVTADMGPTIIVPGTQFRNAPTDRMATYTNIRGQIPLVVKGGTVAFTHYDLWHGTSANRSDVKRHMIKFLFSRTHENVAPTWYHTPEALDGAIDWNQHDRAQDVRNILTFGNPLRVSQSDHYKERSIRWQAWRYLMGEKATEAVESE
;
A
#
# COMPACT_ATOMS: atom_id res chain seq x y z
N MET A 1 12.43 -15.32 -12.85
CA MET A 1 11.31 -15.89 -12.09
C MET A 1 11.62 -15.78 -10.62
N ILE A 2 10.69 -15.23 -9.82
CA ILE A 2 10.85 -15.08 -8.38
C ILE A 2 10.50 -16.38 -7.67
N ASP A 3 11.15 -16.68 -6.55
CA ASP A 3 10.80 -17.86 -5.75
C ASP A 3 9.39 -17.69 -5.17
N ARG A 4 8.58 -18.75 -5.24
CA ARG A 4 7.22 -18.81 -4.71
C ARG A 4 7.15 -18.42 -3.24
N VAL A 5 8.19 -18.68 -2.46
CA VAL A 5 8.23 -18.33 -1.03
C VAL A 5 8.10 -16.82 -0.76
N PHE A 6 8.44 -15.98 -1.74
CA PHE A 6 8.33 -14.52 -1.61
C PHE A 6 7.03 -13.95 -2.21
N LEU A 7 6.26 -14.76 -2.94
CA LEU A 7 4.98 -14.31 -3.50
C LEU A 7 3.93 -14.21 -2.41
N MET A 8 3.01 -13.25 -2.57
CA MET A 8 1.86 -13.13 -1.69
C MET A 8 0.95 -14.35 -1.86
N THR A 9 0.35 -14.78 -0.76
CA THR A 9 -0.74 -15.76 -0.76
C THR A 9 -2.04 -15.14 -1.28
N ASP A 10 -3.00 -15.99 -1.64
CA ASP A 10 -4.35 -15.56 -2.00
C ASP A 10 -5.00 -14.64 -0.94
N ALA A 11 -4.85 -14.99 0.35
CA ALA A 11 -5.39 -14.21 1.46
C ALA A 11 -4.71 -12.85 1.61
N GLU A 12 -3.41 -12.75 1.36
CA GLU A 12 -2.69 -11.47 1.39
C GLU A 12 -3.11 -10.55 0.25
N VAL A 13 -3.31 -11.08 -0.97
CA VAL A 13 -3.84 -10.31 -2.10
C VAL A 13 -5.27 -9.84 -1.82
N ALA A 14 -6.13 -10.71 -1.27
CA ALA A 14 -7.49 -10.34 -0.87
C ALA A 14 -7.49 -9.25 0.21
N ASN A 15 -6.61 -9.36 1.21
CA ASN A 15 -6.43 -8.34 2.23
C ASN A 15 -5.92 -7.02 1.66
N PHE A 16 -5.00 -7.04 0.70
CA PHE A 16 -4.55 -5.83 0.02
C PHE A 16 -5.70 -5.16 -0.75
N ILE A 17 -6.53 -5.92 -1.46
CA ILE A 17 -7.73 -5.39 -2.15
C ILE A 17 -8.67 -4.68 -1.16
N VAL A 18 -8.92 -5.29 0.00
CA VAL A 18 -9.83 -4.75 1.03
C VAL A 18 -9.23 -3.53 1.73
N HIS A 19 -8.01 -3.65 2.24
CA HIS A 19 -7.40 -2.67 3.12
C HIS A 19 -6.58 -1.62 2.38
N GLY A 20 -6.13 -1.92 1.17
CA GLY A 20 -5.34 -1.02 0.34
C GLY A 20 -3.88 -0.90 0.78
N TYR A 21 -3.36 -1.76 1.67
CA TYR A 21 -1.96 -1.76 2.04
C TYR A 21 -1.43 -3.14 2.43
N HIS A 22 -0.11 -3.32 2.39
CA HIS A 22 0.62 -4.49 2.87
C HIS A 22 1.99 -4.05 3.39
N LEU A 23 2.43 -4.60 4.53
CA LEU A 23 3.71 -4.26 5.15
C LEU A 23 4.70 -5.40 4.97
N VAL A 24 5.91 -5.10 4.53
CA VAL A 24 7.00 -6.07 4.43
C VAL A 24 8.18 -5.57 5.24
N GLN A 25 8.70 -6.42 6.13
CA GLN A 25 9.97 -6.21 6.80
C GLN A 25 11.00 -7.18 6.20
N PRO A 26 11.69 -6.80 5.11
CA PRO A 26 12.71 -7.65 4.49
C PRO A 26 13.93 -7.84 5.41
N ASP A 27 14.55 -9.01 5.31
CA ASP A 27 15.84 -9.29 5.96
C ASP A 27 16.97 -8.68 5.12
N LEU A 28 17.17 -7.38 5.29
CA LEU A 28 18.15 -6.61 4.54
C LEU A 28 19.58 -6.89 5.05
N PRO A 29 20.61 -6.78 4.18
CA PRO A 29 22.00 -6.90 4.60
C PRO A 29 22.33 -6.02 5.80
N GLU A 30 23.11 -6.57 6.73
CA GLU A 30 23.52 -5.87 7.95
C GLU A 30 24.11 -4.49 7.64
N GLY A 31 23.66 -3.48 8.40
CA GLY A 31 24.09 -2.09 8.24
C GLY A 31 23.49 -1.35 7.05
N LEU A 32 22.69 -1.99 6.17
CA LEU A 32 22.14 -1.33 4.98
C LEU A 32 21.22 -0.17 5.35
N ASN A 33 20.32 -0.40 6.30
CA ASN A 33 19.38 0.61 6.82
C ASN A 33 20.13 1.80 7.40
N GLU A 34 21.15 1.55 8.22
CA GLU A 34 21.99 2.55 8.87
C GLU A 34 22.78 3.37 7.86
N ARG A 35 23.35 2.74 6.82
CA ARG A 35 24.06 3.44 5.74
C ARG A 35 23.14 4.37 4.98
N ILE A 36 21.94 3.88 4.61
CA ILE A 36 20.93 4.71 3.94
C ILE A 36 20.52 5.87 4.84
N ALA A 37 20.17 5.60 6.10
CA ALA A 37 19.74 6.63 7.04
C ALA A 37 20.82 7.70 7.26
N THR A 38 22.07 7.29 7.47
CA THR A 38 23.21 8.20 7.65
C THR A 38 23.42 9.07 6.42
N ARG A 39 23.27 8.53 5.20
CA ARG A 39 23.37 9.35 3.99
C ARG A 39 22.23 10.37 3.89
N LEU A 40 21.00 9.96 4.20
CA LEU A 40 19.85 10.89 4.23
C LEU A 40 19.99 11.99 5.28
N ASP A 41 20.63 11.72 6.42
CA ASP A 41 20.90 12.72 7.45
C ASP A 41 21.80 13.86 6.95
N THR A 42 22.68 13.57 5.97
CA THR A 42 23.60 14.55 5.37
C THR A 42 22.98 15.43 4.29
N LEU A 43 21.77 15.10 3.82
CA LEU A 43 21.12 15.88 2.76
C LEU A 43 20.51 17.17 3.31
N GLU A 44 20.89 18.30 2.72
CA GLU A 44 20.37 19.63 3.10
C GLU A 44 19.01 19.94 2.46
N SER A 45 18.75 19.38 1.28
CA SER A 45 17.51 19.57 0.53
C SER A 45 17.08 18.28 -0.17
N ASN A 46 15.83 18.24 -0.60
CA ASN A 46 15.28 17.07 -1.26
C ASN A 46 15.80 16.98 -2.71
N PRO A 47 16.52 15.90 -3.09
CA PRO A 47 17.02 15.74 -4.45
C PRO A 47 15.92 15.40 -5.47
N GLY A 48 14.66 15.25 -5.01
CA GLY A 48 13.53 14.89 -5.85
C GLY A 48 13.70 13.50 -6.44
N ASP A 49 13.46 13.38 -7.75
CA ASP A 49 13.55 12.11 -8.47
C ASP A 49 14.98 11.53 -8.49
N ALA A 50 16.00 12.35 -8.25
CA ALA A 50 17.41 11.95 -8.19
C ALA A 50 17.81 11.25 -6.86
N ILE A 51 16.85 10.88 -6.02
CA ILE A 51 17.12 10.29 -4.69
C ILE A 51 17.88 8.97 -4.78
N THR A 52 17.68 8.19 -5.83
CA THR A 52 18.36 6.90 -6.03
C THR A 52 19.77 7.03 -6.59
N GLU A 53 20.08 8.14 -7.23
CA GLU A 53 21.42 8.52 -7.65
C GLU A 53 22.18 9.06 -6.44
N THR A 54 21.48 9.79 -5.57
CA THR A 54 22.01 10.33 -4.32
C THR A 54 22.24 9.24 -3.27
N VAL A 55 21.35 8.25 -3.19
CA VAL A 55 21.43 7.10 -2.27
C VAL A 55 21.23 5.79 -3.05
N PRO A 56 22.25 5.31 -3.80
CA PRO A 56 22.16 4.11 -4.63
C PRO A 56 21.82 2.83 -3.89
N GLU A 57 22.09 2.76 -2.59
CA GLU A 57 21.74 1.63 -1.72
C GLU A 57 20.22 1.37 -1.66
N LEU A 58 19.39 2.35 -2.02
CA LEU A 58 17.94 2.17 -2.15
C LEU A 58 17.57 1.09 -3.17
N TRP A 59 18.39 0.89 -4.21
CA TRP A 59 18.15 -0.18 -5.18
C TRP A 59 18.25 -1.58 -4.55
N GLN A 60 19.15 -1.77 -3.58
CA GLN A 60 19.27 -3.06 -2.87
C GLN A 60 17.98 -3.38 -2.07
N VAL A 61 17.28 -2.35 -1.57
CA VAL A 61 15.97 -2.53 -0.92
C VAL A 61 14.91 -2.94 -1.95
N LEU A 62 14.84 -2.24 -3.08
CA LEU A 62 13.86 -2.51 -4.14
C LEU A 62 14.07 -3.88 -4.81
N GLU A 63 15.32 -4.32 -4.91
CA GLU A 63 15.71 -5.58 -5.53
C GLU A 63 15.59 -6.78 -4.59
N HIS A 64 15.38 -6.55 -3.29
CA HIS A 64 15.23 -7.61 -2.30
C HIS A 64 14.08 -8.55 -2.69
N PRO A 65 14.26 -9.90 -2.62
CA PRO A 65 13.24 -10.86 -3.07
C PRO A 65 11.87 -10.67 -2.44
N ALA A 66 11.76 -10.41 -1.13
CA ALA A 66 10.47 -10.15 -0.48
C ALA A 66 9.77 -8.89 -1.00
N ILE A 67 10.52 -7.85 -1.40
CA ILE A 67 9.97 -6.61 -1.96
C ILE A 67 9.48 -6.87 -3.39
N ARG A 68 10.34 -7.50 -4.21
CA ARG A 68 9.95 -7.92 -5.56
C ARG A 68 8.77 -8.89 -5.56
N GLY A 69 8.66 -9.75 -4.56
CA GLY A 69 7.58 -10.73 -4.42
C GLY A 69 6.22 -10.07 -4.32
N VAL A 70 6.10 -9.02 -3.53
CA VAL A 70 4.88 -8.19 -3.48
C VAL A 70 4.63 -7.47 -4.79
N LEU A 71 5.67 -6.88 -5.40
CA LEU A 71 5.55 -6.18 -6.68
C LEU A 71 5.02 -7.09 -7.79
N VAL A 72 5.59 -8.29 -7.92
CA VAL A 72 5.18 -9.29 -8.90
C VAL A 72 3.76 -9.79 -8.61
N SER A 73 3.44 -10.04 -7.34
CA SER A 73 2.11 -10.52 -6.93
C SER A 73 1.00 -9.54 -7.32
N LEU A 74 1.26 -8.22 -7.22
CA LEU A 74 0.24 -7.19 -7.42
C LEU A 74 0.27 -6.56 -8.84
N LEU A 75 1.45 -6.42 -9.48
CA LEU A 75 1.62 -5.75 -10.78
C LEU A 75 2.00 -6.66 -11.94
N GLY A 76 2.39 -7.91 -11.66
CA GLY A 76 2.94 -8.83 -12.65
C GLY A 76 4.46 -8.74 -12.79
N GLU A 77 5.06 -9.66 -13.57
CA GLU A 77 6.51 -9.83 -13.63
C GLU A 77 7.27 -8.63 -14.21
N ASP A 78 6.68 -7.95 -15.21
CA ASP A 78 7.31 -6.81 -15.88
C ASP A 78 6.86 -5.46 -15.31
N TYR A 79 6.62 -5.38 -14.00
CA TYR A 79 6.26 -4.11 -13.36
C TYR A 79 7.32 -3.03 -13.59
N GLN A 80 6.88 -1.77 -13.54
CA GLN A 80 7.77 -0.62 -13.69
C GLN A 80 7.99 0.08 -12.36
N VAL A 81 9.25 0.34 -12.02
CA VAL A 81 9.62 1.34 -11.00
C VAL A 81 9.67 2.70 -11.68
N ASN A 82 8.77 3.60 -11.32
CA ASN A 82 8.68 4.91 -11.98
C ASN A 82 9.88 5.79 -11.61
N ALA A 83 10.18 6.74 -12.49
CA ALA A 83 11.19 7.76 -12.23
C ALA A 83 10.78 8.68 -11.08
N HIS A 84 9.46 8.95 -10.96
CA HIS A 84 8.97 9.81 -9.88
C HIS A 84 9.17 9.15 -8.51
N ARG A 85 9.97 9.81 -7.68
CA ARG A 85 10.37 9.34 -6.34
C ARG A 85 10.47 10.55 -5.43
N HIS A 86 10.29 10.33 -4.13
CA HIS A 86 10.36 11.45 -3.20
C HIS A 86 10.89 11.04 -1.84
N TRP A 87 11.88 11.78 -1.35
CA TRP A 87 12.32 11.66 0.03
C TRP A 87 11.51 12.59 0.94
N HIS A 88 10.73 12.02 1.85
CA HIS A 88 10.01 12.75 2.87
C HIS A 88 10.83 12.79 4.16
N CYS A 89 11.54 13.91 4.38
CA CYS A 89 12.17 14.22 5.67
C CYS A 89 11.18 14.97 6.56
N LYS A 90 10.98 14.46 7.78
CA LYS A 90 10.14 15.09 8.78
C LYS A 90 10.97 15.59 9.97
N PRO A 91 11.27 16.91 10.04
CA PRO A 91 12.08 17.46 11.11
C PRO A 91 11.42 17.35 12.49
N PRO A 92 12.20 17.35 13.59
CA PRO A 92 11.69 17.55 14.94
C PRO A 92 10.80 18.79 15.04
N GLY A 93 9.70 18.69 15.80
CA GLY A 93 8.74 19.78 16.01
C GLY A 93 7.85 20.11 14.80
N SER A 94 8.04 19.47 13.64
CA SER A 94 7.22 19.72 12.45
C SER A 94 5.76 19.28 12.64
N GLY A 95 4.86 20.04 12.02
CA GLY A 95 3.41 19.79 12.06
C GLY A 95 2.97 18.49 11.38
N TYR A 96 1.65 18.32 11.29
CA TYR A 96 1.02 17.21 10.59
C TYR A 96 0.77 17.57 9.12
N MET A 97 0.50 16.58 8.28
CA MET A 97 0.04 16.77 6.91
C MET A 97 -1.43 16.35 6.82
N HIS A 98 -2.27 17.20 6.23
CA HIS A 98 -3.68 16.93 6.03
C HIS A 98 -3.90 15.64 5.22
N TRP A 99 -5.09 15.05 5.35
CA TRP A 99 -5.47 13.91 4.53
C TRP A 99 -5.46 14.28 3.06
N HIS A 100 -4.83 13.43 2.28
CA HIS A 100 -4.81 13.53 0.84
C HIS A 100 -4.69 12.12 0.23
N GLN A 101 -4.85 12.09 -1.07
CA GLN A 101 -4.38 11.03 -1.94
C GLN A 101 -3.30 11.61 -2.84
N ASP A 102 -2.51 10.76 -3.47
CA ASP A 102 -1.58 11.23 -4.49
C ASP A 102 -2.34 11.63 -5.79
N SER A 103 -1.80 12.65 -6.47
CA SER A 103 -2.29 13.15 -7.76
C SER A 103 -3.76 13.60 -7.76
N THR A 104 -4.37 13.69 -8.95
CA THR A 104 -5.74 14.11 -9.17
C THR A 104 -6.74 13.09 -8.62
N ASN A 105 -7.92 13.55 -8.23
CA ASN A 105 -9.03 12.70 -7.82
C ASN A 105 -9.71 12.02 -9.02
N ASN A 106 -8.95 11.20 -9.74
CA ASN A 106 -9.43 10.34 -10.80
C ASN A 106 -9.34 8.89 -10.33
N ARG A 107 -10.48 8.31 -10.00
CA ARG A 107 -10.55 6.98 -9.38
C ARG A 107 -10.52 5.89 -10.44
N ASP A 108 -9.51 5.04 -10.34
CA ASP A 108 -9.44 3.79 -11.07
C ASP A 108 -9.70 2.65 -10.08
N ILE A 109 -10.62 1.75 -10.42
CA ILE A 109 -10.86 0.55 -9.61
C ILE A 109 -9.79 -0.52 -9.87
N ARG A 110 -8.97 -0.35 -10.92
CA ARG A 110 -7.88 -1.26 -11.26
C ARG A 110 -6.71 -1.08 -10.31
N ILE A 111 -6.21 -2.20 -9.82
CA ILE A 111 -4.96 -2.26 -9.05
C ILE A 111 -3.79 -2.27 -10.04
N ASN A 112 -3.45 -1.09 -10.56
CA ASN A 112 -2.41 -0.91 -11.58
C ASN A 112 -1.27 0.02 -11.14
N ARG A 113 -1.43 0.72 -10.01
CA ARG A 113 -0.44 1.63 -9.44
C ARG A 113 -0.47 1.59 -7.93
N PHE A 114 0.70 1.67 -7.31
CA PHE A 114 0.80 1.80 -5.86
C PHE A 114 2.11 2.47 -5.44
N LEU A 115 2.14 2.86 -4.18
CA LEU A 115 3.31 3.45 -3.53
C LEU A 115 4.03 2.38 -2.72
N GLY A 116 5.36 2.46 -2.69
CA GLY A 116 6.18 1.80 -1.66
C GLY A 116 6.82 2.86 -0.78
N LEU A 117 6.54 2.79 0.52
CA LEU A 117 7.03 3.72 1.53
C LEU A 117 8.09 3.02 2.36
N TYR A 118 9.36 3.29 2.08
CA TYR A 118 10.49 2.68 2.77
C TYR A 118 10.94 3.51 3.97
N TYR A 119 11.12 2.87 5.12
CA TYR A 119 11.53 3.48 6.38
C TYR A 119 12.91 2.95 6.81
N PRO A 120 13.99 3.75 6.69
CA PRO A 120 15.35 3.29 7.00
C PRO A 120 15.67 3.25 8.50
N ARG A 121 14.79 3.77 9.36
CA ARG A 121 14.91 3.71 10.83
C ARG A 121 13.56 3.32 11.43
N ASP A 122 13.56 2.84 12.68
CA ASP A 122 12.34 2.67 13.46
C ASP A 122 11.52 3.97 13.47
N VAL A 123 10.21 3.83 13.35
CA VAL A 123 9.25 4.94 13.45
C VAL A 123 8.39 4.70 14.67
N THR A 124 8.53 5.54 15.69
CA THR A 124 7.66 5.54 16.87
C THR A 124 6.43 6.42 16.67
N ALA A 125 5.44 6.32 17.56
CA ALA A 125 4.18 7.06 17.44
C ALA A 125 4.35 8.60 17.48
N ASP A 126 5.41 9.09 18.13
CA ASP A 126 5.72 10.50 18.30
C ASP A 126 6.68 11.06 17.22
N MET A 127 7.28 10.21 16.38
CA MET A 127 8.17 10.62 15.27
C MET A 127 7.43 11.18 14.05
N GLY A 128 6.13 11.43 14.16
CA GLY A 128 5.28 11.84 13.05
C GLY A 128 5.12 10.75 11.97
N PRO A 129 4.68 9.53 12.33
CA PRO A 129 4.44 8.46 11.36
C PRO A 129 3.51 8.90 10.24
N THR A 130 3.67 8.26 9.08
CA THR A 130 2.62 8.25 8.05
C THR A 130 1.37 7.64 8.67
N ILE A 131 0.22 8.27 8.46
CA ILE A 131 -1.06 7.71 8.87
C ILE A 131 -1.79 7.31 7.60
N ILE A 132 -2.27 6.07 7.56
CA ILE A 132 -3.08 5.54 6.46
C ILE A 132 -4.51 5.31 6.93
N VAL A 133 -5.44 5.28 5.99
CA VAL A 133 -6.85 4.98 6.27
C VAL A 133 -7.28 3.76 5.45
N PRO A 134 -7.14 2.53 5.98
CA PRO A 134 -7.41 1.30 5.25
C PRO A 134 -8.83 1.24 4.67
N GLY A 135 -8.97 0.83 3.41
CA GLY A 135 -10.27 0.73 2.72
C GLY A 135 -10.78 2.02 2.07
N THR A 136 -10.00 3.11 2.09
CA THR A 136 -10.40 4.38 1.44
C THR A 136 -10.09 4.46 -0.04
N GLN A 137 -9.31 3.53 -0.59
CA GLN A 137 -8.81 3.56 -1.97
C GLN A 137 -9.93 3.59 -3.04
N PHE A 138 -11.13 3.10 -2.71
CA PHE A 138 -12.30 3.10 -3.62
C PHE A 138 -13.32 4.22 -3.31
N ARG A 139 -12.99 5.14 -2.40
CA ARG A 139 -13.94 6.18 -1.97
C ARG A 139 -13.91 7.41 -2.85
N ASN A 140 -15.12 7.92 -3.10
CA ASN A 140 -15.32 9.23 -3.67
C ASN A 140 -15.47 10.25 -2.53
N ALA A 141 -14.55 11.20 -2.45
CA ALA A 141 -14.71 12.36 -1.59
C ALA A 141 -14.19 13.61 -2.31
N PRO A 142 -14.84 14.77 -2.14
CA PRO A 142 -14.28 16.04 -2.58
C PRO A 142 -12.92 16.28 -1.92
N THR A 143 -11.91 16.64 -2.70
CA THR A 143 -10.52 16.78 -2.22
C THR A 143 -10.35 17.94 -1.24
N ASP A 144 -11.11 19.02 -1.44
CA ASP A 144 -11.18 20.15 -0.51
C ASP A 144 -11.71 19.72 0.87
N ARG A 145 -12.75 18.88 0.89
CA ARG A 145 -13.33 18.34 2.12
C ARG A 145 -12.41 17.33 2.79
N MET A 146 -11.72 16.49 2.01
CA MET A 146 -10.77 15.51 2.52
C MET A 146 -9.72 16.16 3.42
N ALA A 147 -9.13 17.28 2.99
CA ALA A 147 -8.12 18.00 3.76
C ALA A 147 -8.64 18.55 5.10
N THR A 148 -9.96 18.71 5.26
CA THR A 148 -10.58 19.22 6.49
C THR A 148 -10.96 18.14 7.49
N TYR A 149 -10.92 16.86 7.10
CA TYR A 149 -11.19 15.77 8.04
C TYR A 149 -10.10 15.72 9.11
N THR A 150 -10.50 15.41 10.35
CA THR A 150 -9.58 15.27 11.47
C THR A 150 -9.32 13.80 11.73
N ASN A 151 -10.09 13.17 12.61
CA ASN A 151 -9.97 11.76 12.90
C ASN A 151 -10.93 10.97 12.02
N ILE A 152 -10.39 10.00 11.29
CA ILE A 152 -11.16 9.03 10.53
C ILE A 152 -11.11 7.71 11.30
N ARG A 153 -12.30 7.12 11.55
CA ARG A 153 -12.42 5.80 12.19
C ARG A 153 -11.55 4.81 11.44
N GLY A 154 -10.77 4.00 12.17
CA GLY A 154 -9.94 2.95 11.57
C GLY A 154 -8.63 3.43 10.94
N GLN A 155 -8.27 4.72 11.05
CA GLN A 155 -6.94 5.19 10.65
C GLN A 155 -5.83 4.49 11.46
N ILE A 156 -4.70 4.21 10.82
CA ILE A 156 -3.57 3.49 11.41
C ILE A 156 -2.29 4.31 11.25
N PRO A 157 -1.59 4.68 12.34
CA PRO A 157 -0.24 5.21 12.24
C PRO A 157 0.74 4.08 11.92
N LEU A 158 1.58 4.26 10.90
CA LEU A 158 2.65 3.32 10.56
C LEU A 158 3.82 3.45 11.54
N VAL A 159 3.66 2.82 12.71
CA VAL A 159 4.70 2.61 13.72
C VAL A 159 5.41 1.31 13.38
N VAL A 160 6.55 1.41 12.69
CA VAL A 160 7.20 0.28 12.01
C VAL A 160 8.68 0.21 12.35
N LYS A 161 9.29 -0.97 12.16
CA LYS A 161 10.72 -1.18 12.30
C LYS A 161 11.50 -0.64 11.11
N GLY A 162 12.74 -0.22 11.35
CA GLY A 162 13.69 0.12 10.31
C GLY A 162 13.84 -1.03 9.31
N GLY A 163 13.93 -0.70 8.03
CA GLY A 163 13.90 -1.66 6.93
C GLY A 163 12.51 -1.90 6.33
N THR A 164 11.43 -1.54 7.04
CA THR A 164 10.07 -1.81 6.56
C THR A 164 9.74 -1.04 5.29
N VAL A 165 9.10 -1.72 4.34
CA VAL A 165 8.42 -1.13 3.19
C VAL A 165 6.91 -1.31 3.36
N ALA A 166 6.18 -0.20 3.41
CA ALA A 166 4.73 -0.22 3.34
C ALA A 166 4.28 -0.03 1.89
N PHE A 167 3.66 -1.05 1.30
CA PHE A 167 2.98 -0.93 0.03
C PHE A 167 1.58 -0.42 0.24
N THR A 168 1.16 0.62 -0.47
CA THR A 168 -0.19 1.18 -0.38
C THR A 168 -0.77 1.40 -1.76
N HIS A 169 -2.03 1.03 -1.97
CA HIS A 169 -2.77 1.42 -3.17
C HIS A 169 -2.61 2.92 -3.41
N TYR A 170 -2.40 3.32 -4.67
CA TYR A 170 -2.06 4.71 -5.02
C TYR A 170 -3.09 5.73 -4.48
N ASP A 171 -4.36 5.35 -4.57
CA ASP A 171 -5.52 6.13 -4.11
C ASP A 171 -5.81 6.09 -2.59
N LEU A 172 -5.05 5.32 -1.80
CA LEU A 172 -5.30 5.19 -0.36
C LEU A 172 -5.10 6.54 0.33
N TRP A 173 -6.08 6.95 1.14
CA TRP A 173 -5.97 8.21 1.86
C TRP A 173 -4.89 8.10 2.93
N HIS A 174 -4.03 9.10 2.95
CA HIS A 174 -2.92 9.15 3.88
C HIS A 174 -2.57 10.59 4.26
N GLY A 175 -1.76 10.70 5.31
CA GLY A 175 -1.25 11.95 5.87
C GLY A 175 -0.05 11.66 6.76
N THR A 176 0.34 12.62 7.59
CA THR A 176 1.35 12.38 8.63
C THR A 176 0.90 13.04 9.92
N SER A 177 1.26 12.47 11.07
CA SER A 177 1.08 13.13 12.38
C SER A 177 2.18 14.17 12.62
N ALA A 178 2.08 14.98 13.67
CA ALA A 178 3.17 15.87 14.08
C ALA A 178 4.38 15.08 14.61
N ASN A 179 5.59 15.59 14.41
CA ASN A 179 6.83 14.98 14.90
C ASN A 179 7.14 15.70 16.21
N ARG A 180 6.87 15.02 17.31
CA ARG A 180 7.05 15.50 18.67
C ARG A 180 8.32 14.95 19.31
N SER A 181 9.04 14.09 18.59
CA SER A 181 10.36 13.61 18.97
C SER A 181 11.45 14.64 18.66
N ASP A 182 12.68 14.34 19.06
CA ASP A 182 13.91 15.09 18.82
C ASP A 182 14.70 14.58 17.59
N VAL A 183 14.19 13.56 16.89
CA VAL A 183 14.86 12.93 15.73
C VAL A 183 14.14 13.21 14.40
N LYS A 184 14.92 13.31 13.32
CA LYS A 184 14.38 13.36 11.96
C LYS A 184 13.76 12.01 11.58
N ARG A 185 12.58 12.02 10.98
CA ARG A 185 11.97 10.80 10.41
C ARG A 185 12.03 10.83 8.90
N HIS A 186 12.81 9.92 8.33
CA HIS A 186 12.92 9.73 6.88
C HIS A 186 11.94 8.67 6.38
N MET A 187 11.36 8.91 5.21
CA MET A 187 10.63 7.91 4.43
C MET A 187 10.91 8.18 2.95
N ILE A 188 11.16 7.15 2.17
CA ILE A 188 11.33 7.27 0.72
C ILE A 188 10.10 6.68 0.05
N LYS A 189 9.44 7.51 -0.77
CA LYS A 189 8.29 7.14 -1.58
C LYS A 189 8.75 6.74 -2.97
N PHE A 190 8.38 5.54 -3.37
CA PHE A 190 8.52 5.03 -4.74
C PHE A 190 7.14 4.82 -5.35
N LEU A 191 7.02 5.04 -6.66
CA LEU A 191 5.81 4.75 -7.42
C LEU A 191 6.05 3.55 -8.34
N PHE A 192 5.14 2.59 -8.30
CA PHE A 192 5.17 1.40 -9.16
C PHE A 192 3.93 1.33 -10.03
N SER A 193 4.08 0.80 -11.23
CA SER A 193 2.99 0.63 -12.18
C SER A 193 3.05 -0.72 -12.88
N ARG A 194 1.87 -1.27 -13.15
CA ARG A 194 1.65 -2.39 -14.05
C ARG A 194 1.93 -1.96 -15.48
N THR A 195 2.59 -2.81 -16.25
CA THR A 195 2.91 -2.55 -17.68
C THR A 195 1.95 -3.25 -18.63
N HIS A 196 1.34 -4.37 -18.20
CA HIS A 196 0.36 -5.12 -18.98
C HIS A 196 -0.63 -5.83 -18.07
N GLU A 197 -1.80 -6.16 -18.63
CA GLU A 197 -2.85 -6.87 -17.90
C GLU A 197 -2.42 -8.33 -17.61
N ASN A 198 -2.79 -8.82 -16.43
CA ASN A 198 -2.58 -10.22 -16.10
C ASN A 198 -3.44 -11.10 -17.02
N VAL A 199 -2.89 -12.24 -17.44
CA VAL A 199 -3.64 -13.31 -18.11
C VAL A 199 -3.89 -14.51 -17.19
N ALA A 200 -3.22 -14.51 -16.05
CA ALA A 200 -3.33 -15.48 -14.96
C ALA A 200 -2.81 -14.82 -13.67
N PRO A 201 -3.09 -15.39 -12.48
CA PRO A 201 -2.51 -14.94 -11.22
C PRO A 201 -0.98 -14.94 -11.23
N THR A 202 -0.38 -13.87 -10.71
CA THR A 202 1.08 -13.70 -10.61
C THR A 202 1.60 -13.82 -9.18
N TRP A 203 0.74 -14.24 -8.25
CA TRP A 203 1.05 -14.51 -6.84
C TRP A 203 0.99 -16.02 -6.54
N TYR A 204 1.19 -16.42 -5.28
CA TYR A 204 1.02 -17.82 -4.87
C TYR A 204 -0.47 -18.18 -4.77
N HIS A 205 -1.06 -18.44 -5.94
CA HIS A 205 -2.47 -18.79 -6.10
C HIS A 205 -2.72 -20.29 -5.99
N THR A 206 -3.81 -20.65 -5.32
CA THR A 206 -4.37 -22.00 -5.25
C THR A 206 -5.77 -22.05 -5.88
N PRO A 207 -6.11 -23.04 -6.73
CA PRO A 207 -7.44 -23.13 -7.34
C PRO A 207 -8.58 -23.19 -6.31
N GLU A 208 -8.31 -23.75 -5.13
CA GLU A 208 -9.26 -23.93 -4.04
C GLU A 208 -9.46 -22.65 -3.19
N ALA A 209 -8.77 -21.55 -3.52
CA ALA A 209 -8.79 -20.30 -2.77
C ALA A 209 -10.20 -19.75 -2.49
N LEU A 210 -11.17 -20.04 -3.38
CA LEU A 210 -12.55 -19.58 -3.29
C LEU A 210 -13.54 -20.65 -2.79
N ASP A 211 -13.07 -21.84 -2.40
CA ASP A 211 -13.93 -22.96 -2.00
C ASP A 211 -14.55 -22.78 -0.61
N GLY A 212 -14.03 -21.85 0.18
CA GLY A 212 -14.57 -21.49 1.49
C GLY A 212 -16.06 -21.14 1.40
N ALA A 213 -16.87 -21.73 2.29
CA ALA A 213 -18.28 -21.40 2.39
C ALA A 213 -18.46 -19.97 2.90
N ILE A 214 -19.52 -19.29 2.43
CA ILE A 214 -19.88 -17.97 2.96
C ILE A 214 -20.29 -18.12 4.42
N ASP A 215 -19.60 -17.42 5.32
CA ASP A 215 -19.92 -17.36 6.74
C ASP A 215 -20.24 -15.92 7.15
N TRP A 216 -21.54 -15.66 7.29
CA TRP A 216 -22.08 -14.35 7.66
C TRP A 216 -21.65 -13.87 9.05
N ASN A 217 -21.07 -14.72 9.89
CA ASN A 217 -20.65 -14.38 11.25
C ASN A 217 -19.18 -13.96 11.36
N GLN A 218 -18.35 -14.21 10.33
CA GLN A 218 -16.91 -13.94 10.42
C GLN A 218 -16.57 -12.46 10.31
N HIS A 219 -17.33 -11.69 9.51
CA HIS A 219 -17.10 -10.26 9.31
C HIS A 219 -15.60 -9.96 9.03
N ASP A 220 -15.00 -9.03 9.77
CA ASP A 220 -13.58 -8.62 9.65
C ASP A 220 -12.57 -9.68 10.16
N ARG A 221 -13.02 -10.85 10.63
CA ARG A 221 -12.16 -11.92 11.15
C ARG A 221 -11.84 -12.99 10.10
N ALA A 222 -12.46 -12.91 8.94
CA ALA A 222 -12.28 -13.86 7.85
C ALA A 222 -10.80 -14.05 7.48
N GLN A 223 -10.42 -15.29 7.24
CA GLN A 223 -9.07 -15.66 6.79
C GLN A 223 -9.07 -16.26 5.38
N ASP A 224 -10.21 -16.78 4.92
CA ASP A 224 -10.38 -17.23 3.54
C ASP A 224 -10.76 -16.08 2.60
N VAL A 225 -10.34 -16.22 1.35
CA VAL A 225 -10.47 -15.18 0.32
C VAL A 225 -11.92 -14.77 0.10
N ARG A 226 -12.84 -15.74 0.01
CA ARG A 226 -14.25 -15.46 -0.28
C ARG A 226 -14.85 -14.57 0.80
N ASN A 227 -14.64 -14.91 2.07
CA ASN A 227 -15.18 -14.13 3.18
C ASN A 227 -14.42 -12.80 3.37
N ILE A 228 -13.11 -12.73 3.13
CA ILE A 228 -12.35 -11.46 3.15
C ILE A 228 -12.94 -10.45 2.14
N LEU A 229 -13.08 -10.85 0.87
CA LEU A 229 -13.60 -9.98 -0.19
C LEU A 229 -15.06 -9.59 0.04
N THR A 230 -15.85 -10.52 0.59
CA THR A 230 -17.29 -10.33 0.83
C THR A 230 -17.55 -9.42 2.03
N PHE A 231 -16.84 -9.61 3.14
CA PHE A 231 -17.24 -9.04 4.43
C PHE A 231 -16.29 -7.99 4.99
N GLY A 232 -15.06 -7.85 4.48
CA GLY A 232 -14.10 -6.87 4.99
C GLY A 232 -14.70 -5.46 5.08
N ASN A 233 -14.59 -4.79 6.22
CA ASN A 233 -15.14 -3.46 6.42
C ASN A 233 -14.27 -2.67 7.41
N PRO A 234 -13.02 -2.35 7.05
CA PRO A 234 -12.05 -1.74 7.97
C PRO A 234 -12.54 -0.41 8.59
N LEU A 235 -13.45 0.28 7.89
CA LEU A 235 -13.98 1.58 8.31
C LEU A 235 -15.38 1.48 8.89
N ARG A 236 -15.96 0.27 8.99
CA ARG A 236 -17.32 0.00 9.47
C ARG A 236 -18.37 0.91 8.82
N VAL A 237 -18.31 1.03 7.50
CA VAL A 237 -19.27 1.83 6.75
C VAL A 237 -20.67 1.25 6.80
N SER A 238 -21.63 2.10 6.47
CA SER A 238 -23.02 1.72 6.27
C SER A 238 -23.17 0.66 5.17
N GLN A 239 -24.30 -0.03 5.19
CA GLN A 239 -24.60 -1.16 4.31
C GLN A 239 -24.50 -0.79 2.81
N SER A 240 -24.97 0.39 2.41
CA SER A 240 -24.94 0.82 1.00
C SER A 240 -23.50 0.97 0.48
N ASP A 241 -22.64 1.63 1.25
CA ASP A 241 -21.22 1.79 0.88
C ASP A 241 -20.50 0.43 0.91
N HIS A 242 -20.79 -0.40 1.92
CA HIS A 242 -20.20 -1.73 2.03
C HIS A 242 -20.56 -2.61 0.81
N TYR A 243 -21.79 -2.57 0.33
CA TYR A 243 -22.23 -3.35 -0.84
C TYR A 243 -21.60 -2.87 -2.14
N LYS A 244 -21.50 -1.54 -2.32
CA LYS A 244 -20.76 -0.96 -3.44
C LYS A 244 -19.29 -1.41 -3.40
N GLU A 245 -18.61 -1.26 -2.27
CA GLU A 245 -17.21 -1.64 -2.12
C GLU A 245 -17.01 -3.15 -2.30
N ARG A 246 -17.94 -3.99 -1.83
CA ARG A 246 -17.93 -5.45 -2.08
C ARG A 246 -17.87 -5.76 -3.58
N SER A 247 -18.73 -5.12 -4.38
CA SER A 247 -18.71 -5.32 -5.84
C SER A 247 -17.36 -4.92 -6.44
N ILE A 248 -16.81 -3.78 -6.02
CA ILE A 248 -15.50 -3.30 -6.50
C ILE A 248 -14.37 -4.27 -6.13
N ARG A 249 -14.36 -4.83 -4.92
CA ARG A 249 -13.33 -5.79 -4.47
C ARG A 249 -13.33 -7.07 -5.31
N TRP A 250 -14.52 -7.58 -5.66
CA TRP A 250 -14.63 -8.72 -6.57
C TRP A 250 -14.18 -8.37 -7.98
N GLN A 251 -14.49 -7.17 -8.48
CA GLN A 251 -13.97 -6.69 -9.77
C GLN A 251 -12.43 -6.60 -9.76
N ALA A 252 -11.84 -6.07 -8.68
CA ALA A 252 -10.39 -5.98 -8.51
C ALA A 252 -9.73 -7.37 -8.40
N TRP A 253 -10.34 -8.31 -7.69
CA TRP A 253 -9.88 -9.70 -7.63
C TRP A 253 -9.85 -10.35 -9.03
N ARG A 254 -10.98 -10.31 -9.75
CA ARG A 254 -11.09 -10.85 -11.12
C ARG A 254 -10.10 -10.22 -12.09
N TYR A 255 -9.92 -8.90 -11.98
CA TYR A 255 -8.93 -8.17 -12.74
C TYR A 255 -7.51 -8.71 -12.51
N LEU A 256 -7.11 -8.95 -11.25
CA LEU A 256 -5.81 -9.53 -10.94
C LEU A 256 -5.68 -11.01 -11.37
N MET A 257 -6.78 -11.77 -11.35
CA MET A 257 -6.85 -13.14 -11.89
C MET A 257 -6.65 -13.20 -13.41
N GLY A 258 -6.75 -12.06 -14.11
CA GLY A 258 -6.71 -11.99 -15.58
C GLY A 258 -8.04 -12.31 -16.25
N GLU A 259 -9.14 -12.28 -15.50
CA GLU A 259 -10.48 -12.38 -16.07
C GLU A 259 -10.80 -11.11 -16.87
N LYS A 260 -11.33 -11.27 -18.07
CA LYS A 260 -11.83 -10.12 -18.85
C LYS A 260 -12.95 -9.46 -18.05
N ALA A 261 -13.01 -8.13 -18.10
CA ALA A 261 -14.14 -7.38 -17.58
C ALA A 261 -15.42 -8.00 -18.18
N THR A 262 -16.22 -8.64 -17.33
CA THR A 262 -17.56 -9.03 -17.70
C THR A 262 -18.33 -7.75 -17.90
N GLU A 263 -18.99 -7.59 -19.06
CA GLU A 263 -19.98 -6.53 -19.25
C GLU A 263 -20.89 -6.53 -18.02
N ALA A 264 -21.05 -5.37 -17.41
CA ALA A 264 -21.82 -5.24 -16.18
C ALA A 264 -23.19 -5.89 -16.42
N VAL A 265 -23.46 -6.99 -15.72
CA VAL A 265 -24.85 -7.40 -15.52
C VAL A 265 -25.40 -6.33 -14.59
N GLU A 266 -26.19 -5.41 -15.15
CA GLU A 266 -27.05 -4.54 -14.38
C GLU A 266 -27.88 -5.43 -13.46
N SER A 267 -27.51 -5.48 -12.18
CA SER A 267 -28.34 -6.08 -11.15
C SER A 267 -29.34 -5.01 -10.71
N GLU A 268 -30.60 -5.23 -11.06
CA GLU A 268 -31.78 -4.55 -10.49
C GLU A 268 -31.76 -4.51 -8.94
#